data_AF-A0A1F4C4I6-F1
#
_entry.id   AF-A0A1F4C4I6-F1
#
_cell.length_a   1.000
_cell.length_b   1.000
_cell.length_c   1.000
_cell.angle_alpha   90.00
_cell.angle_beta   90.00
_cell.angle_gamma   90.00
#
_symmetry.space_group_name_H-M   'P 1'
#
loop_
_entity.id
_entity.type
_entity.pdbx_description
1 polymer ?
#
loop_
_entity_poly.entity_id
_entity_poly.type
_entity_poly.pdbx_seq_one_letter_code
_entity_poly.pdbx_strand_id
1 'polypeptide(L)'
;MSNITDIDLHTYADGQLDEARRLLVEAHLAHDAQAAENVRVWREQNEALRALYNPVLNEPVPRRLLAARAPRGRWPYYALAAGAMGLAFGLGWMVHAYRVDGSVETAALPRRAAVAYAVYAPEVRHPVEVGAEQQDHLVKWLSKRLGHDLRIPVLTQQGLELVGGRLLPGGSGPVAQFMYQDSKGQRVTLYVSRRDAEPRDTAFRFSQEDKIAVFYWIDGKLGYALSAEMDRARLLTVATVVYRQLNP
;
A
#
# COMPACT_ATOMS: atom_id res chain seq x y z
N MET A 1 -1.98 10.38 48.36
CA MET A 1 -3.18 9.68 48.82
C MET A 1 -3.90 9.22 47.56
N SER A 2 -4.01 7.91 47.33
CA SER A 2 -4.59 7.38 46.09
C SER A 2 -6.09 7.70 46.08
N ASN A 3 -6.54 8.46 45.08
CA ASN A 3 -7.97 8.77 44.93
C ASN A 3 -8.78 7.48 44.73
N ILE A 4 -9.90 7.38 45.43
CA ILE A 4 -10.92 6.35 45.19
C ILE A 4 -11.71 6.76 43.96
N THR A 5 -11.87 5.83 43.02
CA THR A 5 -12.62 6.04 41.78
C THR A 5 -13.96 5.32 41.83
N ASP A 6 -14.88 5.69 40.95
CA ASP A 6 -16.19 5.04 40.81
C ASP A 6 -16.06 3.54 40.47
N ILE A 7 -15.01 3.18 39.71
CA ILE A 7 -14.66 1.78 39.42
C ILE A 7 -14.35 1.01 40.70
N ASP A 8 -13.65 1.62 41.67
CA ASP A 8 -13.34 0.97 42.94
C ASP A 8 -14.62 0.71 43.75
N LEU A 9 -15.60 1.61 43.72
CA LEU A 9 -16.88 1.45 44.41
C LEU A 9 -17.72 0.33 43.80
N HIS A 10 -17.80 0.26 42.47
CA HIS A 10 -18.44 -0.87 41.76
C HIS A 10 -17.74 -2.20 42.06
N THR A 11 -16.40 -2.23 41.99
CA THR A 11 -15.62 -3.44 42.26
C THR A 11 -15.78 -3.89 43.72
N TYR A 12 -15.94 -2.95 44.66
CA TYR A 12 -16.27 -3.23 46.07
C TYR A 12 -17.70 -3.76 46.25
N ALA A 13 -18.67 -3.23 45.49
CA ALA A 13 -20.04 -3.74 45.48
C ALA A 13 -20.11 -5.18 44.94
N ASP A 14 -19.25 -5.54 43.99
CA ASP A 14 -19.15 -6.89 43.42
C ASP A 14 -18.32 -7.87 44.25
N GLY A 15 -17.61 -7.39 45.29
CA GLY A 15 -16.74 -8.18 46.14
C GLY A 15 -15.43 -8.64 45.48
N GLN A 16 -14.97 -7.90 44.47
CA GLN A 16 -13.81 -8.25 43.62
C GLN A 16 -12.54 -7.44 43.95
N LEU A 17 -12.54 -6.64 45.03
CA LEU A 17 -11.35 -5.90 45.45
C LEU A 17 -10.37 -6.77 46.24
N ASP A 18 -9.08 -6.51 46.06
CA ASP A 18 -8.05 -7.01 46.97
C ASP A 18 -8.17 -6.38 48.37
N GLU A 19 -7.56 -7.03 49.37
CA GLU A 19 -7.70 -6.65 50.78
C GLU A 19 -7.17 -5.23 51.06
N ALA A 20 -6.07 -4.83 50.44
CA ALA A 20 -5.45 -3.52 50.65
C ALA A 20 -6.34 -2.39 50.09
N ARG A 21 -6.92 -2.59 48.92
CA ARG A 21 -7.83 -1.63 48.28
C ARG A 21 -9.18 -1.61 48.98
N ARG A 22 -9.65 -2.75 49.48
CA ARG A 22 -10.90 -2.85 50.25
C ARG A 22 -10.87 -1.95 51.48
N LEU A 23 -9.79 -1.99 52.27
CA LEU A 23 -9.62 -1.14 53.46
C LEU A 23 -9.64 0.36 53.12
N LEU A 24 -9.05 0.75 51.99
CA LEU A 24 -9.07 2.13 51.52
C LEU A 24 -10.48 2.58 51.10
N VAL A 25 -11.24 1.71 50.44
CA VAL A 25 -12.63 1.98 50.05
C VAL A 25 -13.53 2.03 51.29
N GLU A 26 -13.39 1.09 52.24
CA GLU A 26 -14.14 1.11 53.50
C GLU A 26 -13.91 2.40 54.29
N ALA A 27 -12.65 2.86 54.38
CA ALA A 27 -12.32 4.13 55.01
C ALA A 27 -12.95 5.33 54.28
N HIS A 28 -13.02 5.30 52.95
CA HIS A 28 -13.69 6.33 52.16
C HIS A 28 -15.21 6.34 52.36
N LEU A 29 -15.85 5.16 52.35
CA LEU A 29 -17.28 5.00 52.58
C LEU A 29 -17.71 5.45 53.99
N ALA A 30 -16.82 5.35 54.99
CA ALA A 30 -17.09 5.86 56.33
C ALA A 30 -17.22 7.41 56.39
N HIS A 31 -16.66 8.12 55.41
CA HIS A 31 -16.67 9.59 55.35
C HIS A 31 -17.63 10.14 54.28
N ASP A 32 -18.12 9.31 53.36
CA ASP A 32 -19.06 9.68 52.30
C ASP A 32 -20.34 8.84 52.37
N ALA A 33 -21.38 9.43 52.95
CA ALA A 33 -22.69 8.79 53.11
C ALA A 33 -23.39 8.52 51.77
N GLN A 34 -23.15 9.34 50.74
CA GLN A 34 -23.77 9.16 49.43
C GLN A 34 -23.12 7.98 48.69
N ALA A 35 -21.79 7.87 48.74
CA ALA A 35 -21.08 6.70 48.19
C ALA A 35 -21.47 5.41 48.91
N ALA A 36 -21.66 5.44 50.24
CA ALA A 36 -22.11 4.28 51.00
C ALA A 36 -23.53 3.82 50.61
N GLU A 37 -24.44 4.76 50.41
CA GLU A 37 -25.80 4.49 49.95
C GLU A 37 -25.81 3.88 48.54
N ASN A 38 -25.04 4.44 47.61
CA ASN A 38 -24.91 3.91 46.25
C ASN A 38 -24.41 2.46 46.24
N VAL A 39 -23.35 2.17 47.00
CA VAL A 39 -22.82 0.80 47.14
C VAL A 39 -23.86 -0.15 47.73
N ARG A 40 -24.68 0.30 48.70
CA ARG A 40 -25.76 -0.52 49.26
C ARG A 40 -26.79 -0.87 48.18
N VAL A 41 -27.25 0.13 47.42
CA VAL A 41 -28.22 -0.08 46.33
C VAL A 41 -27.68 -1.04 45.27
N TRP A 42 -26.41 -0.91 44.88
CA TRP A 42 -25.81 -1.83 43.90
C TRP A 42 -25.70 -3.26 44.44
N ARG A 43 -25.38 -3.44 45.73
CA ARG A 43 -25.36 -4.77 46.35
C ARG A 43 -26.75 -5.41 46.37
N GLU A 44 -27.79 -4.65 46.73
CA GLU A 44 -29.18 -5.13 46.70
C GLU A 44 -29.61 -5.54 45.28
N GLN A 45 -29.25 -4.74 44.27
CA GLN A 45 -29.50 -5.09 42.85
C GLN A 45 -28.77 -6.36 42.43
N ASN A 46 -27.49 -6.49 42.79
CA ASN A 46 -26.68 -7.67 42.51
C ASN A 46 -27.27 -8.92 43.17
N GLU A 47 -27.74 -8.82 44.41
CA GLU A 47 -28.42 -9.92 45.11
C GLU A 47 -29.75 -10.29 44.44
N ALA A 48 -30.56 -9.31 44.02
CA ALA A 48 -31.80 -9.55 43.30
C ALA A 48 -31.57 -10.25 41.96
N LEU A 49 -30.55 -9.83 41.20
CA LEU A 49 -30.14 -10.50 39.96
C LEU A 49 -29.65 -11.92 40.20
N ARG A 50 -28.81 -12.14 41.21
CA ARG A 50 -28.37 -13.48 41.60
C ARG A 50 -29.55 -14.35 42.00
N ALA A 51 -30.50 -13.84 42.77
CA ALA A 51 -31.71 -14.58 43.15
C ALA A 51 -32.55 -14.97 41.93
N LEU A 52 -32.70 -14.07 40.95
CA LEU A 52 -33.47 -14.31 39.73
C LEU A 52 -32.82 -15.35 38.82
N TYR A 53 -31.49 -15.33 38.68
CA TYR A 53 -30.76 -16.16 37.70
C TYR A 53 -30.07 -17.39 38.29
N ASN A 54 -29.88 -17.49 39.60
CA ASN A 54 -29.34 -18.71 40.24
C ASN A 54 -30.12 -19.98 39.89
N PRO A 55 -31.47 -19.96 39.79
CA PRO A 55 -32.22 -21.14 39.34
C PRO A 55 -31.86 -21.62 37.93
N VAL A 56 -31.50 -20.69 37.03
CA VAL A 56 -31.11 -21.01 35.65
C VAL A 56 -29.83 -21.86 35.61
N LEU A 57 -28.94 -21.69 36.60
CA LEU A 57 -27.73 -22.52 36.71
C LEU A 57 -28.04 -24.02 36.95
N ASN A 58 -29.22 -24.32 37.46
CA ASN A 58 -29.68 -25.68 37.73
C ASN A 58 -30.53 -26.26 36.58
N GLU A 59 -30.86 -25.45 35.56
CA GLU A 59 -31.60 -25.95 34.41
C GLU A 59 -30.73 -26.89 33.56
N PRO A 60 -31.32 -27.97 33.02
CA PRO A 60 -30.59 -28.86 32.12
C PRO A 60 -30.18 -28.09 30.87
N VAL A 61 -28.90 -28.19 30.51
CA VAL A 61 -28.32 -27.51 29.34
C VAL A 61 -29.15 -27.86 28.09
N PRO A 62 -29.72 -26.87 27.38
CA PRO A 62 -30.52 -27.10 26.18
C PRO A 62 -29.79 -27.96 25.15
N ARG A 63 -30.47 -28.95 24.55
CA ARG A 63 -29.87 -29.89 23.58
C ARG A 63 -29.19 -29.21 22.40
N ARG A 64 -29.67 -28.03 21.97
CA ARG A 64 -29.03 -27.19 20.94
C ARG A 64 -27.61 -26.71 21.31
N LEU A 65 -27.34 -26.49 22.60
CA LEU A 65 -26.01 -26.12 23.10
C LEU A 65 -25.12 -27.35 23.31
N LEU A 66 -25.71 -28.51 23.59
CA LEU A 66 -24.99 -29.79 23.60
C LEU A 66 -24.51 -30.21 22.21
N ALA A 67 -25.28 -29.89 21.15
CA ALA A 67 -24.84 -30.10 19.76
C ALA A 67 -23.63 -29.22 19.37
N ALA A 68 -23.48 -28.04 19.99
CA ALA A 68 -22.29 -27.20 19.84
C ALA A 68 -21.09 -27.71 20.65
N ARG A 69 -21.33 -28.61 21.61
CA ARG A 69 -20.29 -29.35 22.33
C ARG A 69 -19.92 -30.61 21.55
N ALA A 70 -19.48 -30.43 20.31
CA ALA A 70 -18.62 -31.42 19.68
C ALA A 70 -17.40 -31.59 20.62
N PRO A 71 -16.95 -32.83 20.90
CA PRO A 71 -15.73 -33.02 21.65
C PRO A 71 -14.63 -32.30 20.88
N ARG A 72 -14.15 -31.16 21.41
CA ARG A 72 -12.82 -30.67 21.08
C ARG A 72 -11.87 -31.70 21.66
N GLY A 73 -11.66 -32.76 20.88
CA GLY A 73 -10.62 -33.74 21.12
C GLY A 73 -9.34 -32.96 21.35
N ARG A 74 -8.85 -33.02 22.59
CA ARG A 74 -7.50 -32.60 22.92
C ARG A 74 -6.57 -33.61 22.23
N TRP A 75 -6.16 -33.34 20.98
CA TRP A 75 -4.83 -33.69 20.46
C TRP A 75 -4.57 -33.09 19.05
N PRO A 76 -3.33 -33.10 18.52
CA PRO A 76 -2.41 -31.96 18.44
C PRO A 76 -2.31 -31.38 17.02
N TYR A 77 -3.23 -30.49 16.63
CA TYR A 77 -3.15 -29.85 15.30
C TYR A 77 -2.77 -28.36 15.34
N TYR A 78 -2.67 -27.76 16.53
CA TYR A 78 -2.25 -26.36 16.69
C TYR A 78 -0.76 -26.11 16.41
N ALA A 79 0.08 -27.15 16.44
CA ALA A 79 1.49 -27.03 16.03
C ALA A 79 1.65 -26.90 14.50
N LEU A 80 0.74 -27.49 13.71
CA LEU A 80 0.80 -27.44 12.24
C LEU A 80 0.09 -26.22 11.66
N ALA A 81 -0.98 -25.73 12.29
CA ALA A 81 -1.68 -24.53 11.83
C ALA A 81 -0.94 -23.22 12.17
N ALA A 82 -0.26 -23.15 13.32
CA ALA A 82 0.65 -22.04 13.64
C ALA A 82 1.88 -22.05 12.72
N GLY A 83 2.36 -23.24 12.34
CA GLY A 83 3.38 -23.42 11.31
C GLY A 83 2.92 -22.96 9.93
N ALA A 84 1.70 -23.27 9.51
CA ALA A 84 1.16 -22.89 8.20
C ALA A 84 0.77 -21.40 8.09
N MET A 85 0.26 -20.77 9.16
CA MET A 85 0.07 -19.31 9.18
C MET A 85 1.40 -18.57 9.35
N GLY A 86 2.34 -19.08 10.14
CA GLY A 86 3.70 -18.57 10.23
C GLY A 86 4.50 -18.76 8.94
N LEU A 87 4.26 -19.84 8.19
CA LEU A 87 4.80 -20.05 6.85
C LEU A 87 4.03 -19.24 5.81
N ALA A 88 2.73 -18.99 5.90
CA ALA A 88 2.02 -18.13 4.96
C ALA A 88 2.33 -16.64 5.17
N PHE A 89 2.60 -16.24 6.42
CA PHE A 89 3.06 -14.90 6.76
C PHE A 89 4.57 -14.77 6.53
N GLY A 90 5.36 -15.79 6.84
CA GLY A 90 6.79 -15.88 6.61
C GLY A 90 7.13 -16.01 5.13
N LEU A 91 6.50 -16.94 4.39
CA LEU A 91 6.53 -16.99 2.93
C LEU A 91 5.80 -15.79 2.33
N GLY A 92 4.77 -15.22 2.95
CA GLY A 92 4.12 -14.00 2.45
C GLY A 92 5.03 -12.78 2.51
N TRP A 93 5.79 -12.65 3.60
CA TRP A 93 6.78 -11.59 3.85
C TRP A 93 8.10 -11.85 3.14
N MET A 94 8.53 -13.10 3.03
CA MET A 94 9.67 -13.54 2.25
C MET A 94 9.33 -13.43 0.76
N VAL A 95 8.15 -13.85 0.30
CA VAL A 95 7.67 -13.57 -1.06
C VAL A 95 7.43 -12.07 -1.25
N HIS A 96 7.09 -11.27 -0.24
CA HIS A 96 7.13 -9.81 -0.38
C HIS A 96 8.57 -9.33 -0.58
N ALA A 97 9.53 -9.81 0.22
CA ALA A 97 10.96 -9.49 0.13
C ALA A 97 11.63 -10.03 -1.16
N TYR A 98 11.17 -11.14 -1.72
CA TYR A 98 11.57 -11.73 -3.01
C TYR A 98 10.70 -11.22 -4.17
N ARG A 99 9.52 -10.61 -3.95
CA ARG A 99 8.77 -9.85 -4.98
C ARG A 99 9.25 -8.41 -5.08
N VAL A 100 10.06 -7.95 -4.13
CA VAL A 100 11.05 -6.89 -4.37
C VAL A 100 12.23 -7.43 -5.22
N ASP A 101 12.13 -8.62 -5.85
CA ASP A 101 12.85 -8.81 -7.10
C ASP A 101 12.21 -7.88 -8.13
N GLY A 102 12.99 -6.89 -8.59
CA GLY A 102 12.63 -5.96 -9.66
C GLY A 102 12.33 -6.62 -11.03
N SER A 103 12.05 -7.93 -11.08
CA SER A 103 11.54 -8.68 -12.23
C SER A 103 10.05 -8.41 -12.48
N VAL A 104 9.21 -8.29 -11.44
CA VAL A 104 7.77 -7.96 -11.60
C VAL A 104 7.59 -6.51 -12.04
N GLU A 105 8.38 -5.59 -11.50
CA GLU A 105 8.36 -4.18 -11.88
C GLU A 105 8.78 -3.96 -13.35
N THR A 106 9.71 -4.77 -13.84
CA THR A 106 10.23 -4.67 -15.22
C THR A 106 9.36 -5.39 -16.24
N ALA A 107 8.65 -6.44 -15.84
CA ALA A 107 7.56 -7.02 -16.63
C ALA A 107 6.34 -6.07 -16.72
N ALA A 108 6.07 -5.28 -15.68
CA ALA A 108 4.96 -4.33 -15.66
C ALA A 108 5.27 -2.99 -16.35
N LEU A 109 6.55 -2.63 -16.51
CA LEU A 109 7.00 -1.37 -17.13
C LEU A 109 6.38 -1.12 -18.53
N PRO A 110 6.47 -2.05 -19.50
CA PRO A 110 5.92 -1.80 -20.84
C PRO A 110 4.40 -1.56 -20.82
N ARG A 111 3.67 -2.35 -20.04
CA ARG A 111 2.21 -2.18 -19.88
C ARG A 111 1.84 -0.84 -19.26
N ARG A 112 2.56 -0.39 -18.23
CA ARG A 112 2.33 0.93 -17.61
C ARG A 112 2.61 2.07 -18.59
N ALA A 113 3.70 1.97 -19.35
CA ALA A 113 4.05 2.96 -20.35
C ALA A 113 3.01 3.02 -21.48
N ALA A 114 2.50 1.87 -21.94
CA ALA A 114 1.43 1.81 -22.92
C ALA A 114 0.11 2.40 -22.40
N VAL A 115 -0.28 2.09 -21.16
CA VAL A 115 -1.48 2.69 -20.54
C VAL A 115 -1.32 4.21 -20.42
N ALA A 116 -0.18 4.69 -19.95
CA ALA A 116 0.10 6.13 -19.88
C ALA A 116 0.07 6.78 -21.27
N TYR A 117 0.61 6.12 -22.30
CA TYR A 117 0.50 6.59 -23.68
C TYR A 117 -0.96 6.70 -24.12
N ALA A 118 -1.75 5.63 -23.98
CA ALA A 118 -3.14 5.59 -24.42
C ALA A 118 -4.00 6.69 -23.76
N VAL A 119 -3.72 6.99 -22.49
CA VAL A 119 -4.46 8.00 -21.73
C VAL A 119 -4.09 9.42 -22.17
N TYR A 120 -2.81 9.70 -22.40
CA TYR A 120 -2.34 11.08 -22.54
C TYR A 120 -2.00 11.50 -23.97
N ALA A 121 -1.63 10.58 -24.86
CA ALA A 121 -1.30 10.90 -26.25
C ALA A 121 -2.47 11.55 -27.04
N PRO A 122 -3.75 11.16 -26.84
CA PRO A 122 -4.86 11.77 -27.56
C PRO A 122 -5.22 13.20 -27.11
N GLU A 123 -4.71 13.68 -25.96
CA GLU A 123 -5.03 15.01 -25.44
C GLU A 123 -4.38 16.12 -26.28
N VAL A 124 -5.18 17.11 -26.68
CA VAL A 124 -4.74 18.20 -27.58
C VAL A 124 -4.59 19.52 -26.84
N ARG A 125 -5.45 19.80 -25.86
CA ARG A 125 -5.51 21.13 -25.23
C ARG A 125 -4.46 21.28 -24.13
N HIS A 126 -4.24 20.23 -23.35
CA HIS A 126 -3.22 20.20 -22.29
C HIS A 126 -2.42 18.90 -22.36
N PRO A 127 -1.62 18.71 -23.44
CA PRO A 127 -0.90 17.46 -23.66
C PRO A 127 0.14 17.18 -22.55
N VAL A 128 0.68 18.23 -21.94
CA VAL A 128 1.76 18.20 -20.96
C VAL A 128 1.55 19.23 -19.85
N GLU A 129 2.20 19.03 -18.71
CA GLU A 129 2.16 19.97 -17.57
C GLU A 129 3.12 21.14 -17.77
N VAL A 130 4.32 20.84 -18.29
CA VAL A 130 5.32 21.86 -18.65
C VAL A 130 5.66 21.65 -20.12
N GLY A 131 5.44 22.69 -20.92
CA GLY A 131 5.71 22.69 -22.35
C GLY A 131 7.20 22.78 -22.67
N ALA A 132 7.53 22.49 -23.94
CA ALA A 132 8.90 22.50 -24.43
C ALA A 132 9.57 23.88 -24.36
N GLU A 133 8.80 24.98 -24.34
CA GLU A 133 9.30 26.35 -24.18
C GLU A 133 10.01 26.58 -22.83
N GLN A 134 9.74 25.73 -21.83
CA GLN A 134 10.34 25.77 -20.50
C GLN A 134 11.21 24.53 -20.22
N GLN A 135 11.94 24.05 -21.22
CA GLN A 135 12.74 22.82 -21.15
C GLN A 135 13.64 22.73 -19.91
N ASP A 136 14.36 23.80 -19.57
CA ASP A 136 15.26 23.82 -18.40
C ASP A 136 14.49 23.65 -17.08
N HIS A 137 13.31 24.24 -16.99
CA HIS A 137 12.44 24.08 -15.83
C HIS A 137 11.87 22.67 -15.77
N LEU A 138 11.40 22.12 -16.89
CA LEU A 138 10.88 20.76 -17.02
C LEU A 138 11.88 19.72 -16.51
N VAL A 139 13.14 19.79 -16.96
CA VAL A 139 14.19 18.87 -16.52
C VAL A 139 14.44 19.01 -15.02
N LYS A 140 14.67 20.23 -14.53
CA LYS A 140 14.95 20.45 -13.10
C LYS A 140 13.80 19.97 -12.21
N TRP A 141 12.57 20.24 -12.61
CA TRP A 141 11.37 19.84 -11.88
C TRP A 141 11.22 18.31 -11.84
N LEU A 142 11.27 17.63 -13.00
CA LEU A 142 11.14 16.17 -13.05
C LEU A 142 12.30 15.45 -12.38
N SER A 143 13.54 15.92 -12.55
CA SER A 143 14.72 15.36 -11.86
C SER A 143 14.55 15.43 -10.34
N LYS A 144 14.10 16.58 -9.82
CA LYS A 144 13.81 16.75 -8.38
C LYS A 144 12.71 15.81 -7.90
N ARG A 145 11.67 15.60 -8.70
CA ARG A 145 10.55 14.72 -8.34
C ARG A 145 10.93 13.24 -8.35
N LEU A 146 11.74 12.81 -9.32
CA LEU A 146 12.22 11.42 -9.40
C LEU A 146 13.40 11.15 -8.44
N GLY A 147 14.11 12.21 -8.02
CA GLY A 147 15.33 12.09 -7.23
C GLY A 147 16.51 11.54 -8.03
N HIS A 148 16.51 11.78 -9.35
CA HIS A 148 17.58 11.38 -10.26
C HIS A 148 17.72 12.45 -11.35
N ASP A 149 18.94 12.75 -11.78
CA ASP A 149 19.16 13.64 -12.91
C ASP A 149 18.62 13.01 -14.20
N LEU A 150 17.64 13.67 -14.79
CA LEU A 150 17.05 13.32 -16.07
C LEU A 150 17.67 14.14 -17.19
N ARG A 151 17.68 13.56 -18.39
CA ARG A 151 18.03 14.24 -19.63
C ARG A 151 16.89 14.05 -20.62
N ILE A 152 16.66 15.06 -21.44
CA ILE A 152 15.67 15.01 -22.52
C ILE A 152 16.40 14.64 -23.81
N PRO A 153 16.13 13.47 -24.41
CA PRO A 153 16.66 13.14 -25.71
C PRO A 153 16.17 14.09 -26.80
N VAL A 154 17.09 14.48 -27.69
CA VAL A 154 16.82 15.29 -28.88
C VAL A 154 16.50 14.36 -30.04
N LEU A 155 15.27 14.44 -30.56
CA LEU A 155 14.77 13.56 -31.62
C LEU A 155 14.41 14.30 -32.92
N THR A 156 14.90 15.53 -33.08
CA THR A 156 14.61 16.39 -34.24
C THR A 156 15.08 15.77 -35.55
N GLN A 157 16.20 15.02 -35.55
CA GLN A 157 16.68 14.27 -36.72
C GLN A 157 15.76 13.11 -37.14
N GLN A 158 14.91 12.63 -36.23
CA GLN A 158 13.89 11.61 -36.49
C GLN A 158 12.54 12.23 -36.84
N GLY A 159 12.48 13.57 -36.99
CA GLY A 159 11.26 14.33 -37.25
C GLY A 159 10.32 14.42 -36.06
N LEU A 160 10.84 14.23 -34.84
CA LEU A 160 10.08 14.30 -33.59
C LEU A 160 10.51 15.53 -32.78
N GLU A 161 9.57 16.42 -32.54
CA GLU A 161 9.76 17.59 -31.68
C GLU A 161 9.28 17.31 -30.27
N LEU A 162 9.99 17.87 -29.28
CA LEU A 162 9.55 17.82 -27.90
C LEU A 162 8.30 18.67 -27.74
N VAL A 163 7.26 18.08 -27.15
CA VAL A 163 6.03 18.78 -26.76
C VAL A 163 6.16 19.29 -25.34
N GLY A 164 6.78 18.48 -24.48
CA GLY A 164 7.09 18.81 -23.10
C GLY A 164 7.08 17.55 -22.23
N GLY A 165 6.72 17.70 -20.96
CA GLY A 165 6.61 16.54 -20.08
C GLY A 165 5.68 16.73 -18.89
N ARG A 166 5.48 15.63 -18.16
CA ARG A 166 4.53 15.54 -17.05
C ARG A 166 4.97 14.51 -16.01
N LEU A 167 4.37 14.61 -14.83
CA LEU A 167 4.62 13.71 -13.72
C LEU A 167 3.44 12.76 -13.53
N LEU A 168 3.71 11.47 -13.46
CA LEU A 168 2.71 10.42 -13.33
C LEU A 168 2.94 9.59 -12.05
N PRO A 169 1.87 9.04 -11.45
CA PRO A 169 2.03 8.01 -10.43
C PRO A 169 2.47 6.70 -11.08
N GLY A 170 3.64 6.18 -10.68
CA GLY A 170 4.09 4.83 -10.98
C GLY A 170 3.71 3.85 -9.87
N GLY A 171 3.99 2.56 -10.07
CA GLY A 171 3.63 1.54 -9.07
C GLY A 171 4.51 1.50 -7.82
N SER A 172 5.71 2.08 -7.85
CA SER A 172 6.68 2.15 -6.74
C SER A 172 7.07 3.59 -6.39
N GLY A 173 6.65 4.57 -7.19
CA GLY A 173 7.08 5.95 -7.01
C GLY A 173 6.69 6.86 -8.18
N PRO A 174 7.15 8.12 -8.16
CA PRO A 174 6.89 9.09 -9.23
C PRO A 174 7.55 8.68 -10.54
N VAL A 175 6.91 9.02 -11.64
CA VAL A 175 7.36 8.72 -13.00
C VAL A 175 7.35 9.98 -13.84
N ALA A 176 8.41 10.18 -14.61
CA ALA A 176 8.48 11.23 -15.61
C ALA A 176 7.98 10.67 -16.95
N GLN A 177 7.18 11.47 -17.66
CA GLN A 177 6.84 11.19 -19.05
C GLN A 177 7.21 12.41 -19.90
N PHE A 178 8.04 12.20 -20.91
CA PHE A 178 8.29 13.18 -21.97
C PHE A 178 7.46 12.81 -23.19
N MET A 179 6.84 13.81 -23.80
CA MET A 179 6.01 13.64 -24.99
C MET A 179 6.65 14.32 -26.18
N TYR A 180 6.64 13.62 -27.30
CA TYR A 180 7.13 14.08 -28.60
C TYR A 180 6.02 13.96 -29.64
N GLN A 181 6.14 14.73 -30.71
CA GLN A 181 5.19 14.75 -31.82
C GLN A 181 5.92 14.87 -33.15
N ASP A 182 5.44 14.16 -34.17
CA ASP A 182 5.92 14.37 -35.54
C ASP A 182 5.06 15.40 -36.30
N SER A 183 5.48 15.75 -37.52
CA SER A 183 4.77 16.72 -38.37
C SER A 183 3.35 16.28 -38.77
N LYS A 184 3.00 15.00 -38.62
CA LYS A 184 1.66 14.45 -38.87
C LYS A 184 0.82 14.40 -37.60
N GLY A 185 1.38 14.82 -36.47
CA GLY A 185 0.76 14.82 -35.16
C GLY A 185 0.84 13.49 -34.42
N GLN A 186 1.60 12.52 -34.93
CA GLN A 186 1.79 11.22 -34.27
C GLN A 186 2.61 11.42 -33.00
N ARG A 187 2.09 10.93 -31.87
CA ARG A 187 2.76 11.05 -30.56
C ARG A 187 3.70 9.90 -30.30
N VAL A 188 4.80 10.22 -29.62
CA VAL A 188 5.73 9.26 -29.01
C VAL A 188 5.96 9.70 -27.56
N THR A 189 5.92 8.78 -26.61
CA THR A 189 6.21 9.12 -25.20
C THR A 189 7.38 8.32 -24.67
N LEU A 190 8.30 8.99 -23.99
CA LEU A 190 9.35 8.38 -23.18
C LEU A 190 8.91 8.39 -21.72
N TYR A 191 8.68 7.20 -21.17
CA TYR A 191 8.34 6.96 -19.79
C TYR A 191 9.61 6.59 -19.02
N VAL A 192 9.88 7.29 -17.91
CA VAL A 192 11.07 7.10 -17.08
C VAL A 192 10.66 6.89 -15.64
N SER A 193 10.97 5.71 -15.09
CA SER A 193 10.65 5.35 -13.71
C SER A 193 11.93 5.02 -12.94
N ARG A 194 12.01 5.47 -11.69
CA ARG A 194 13.02 4.95 -10.76
C ARG A 194 12.62 3.55 -10.29
N ARG A 195 13.60 2.68 -10.15
CA ARG A 195 13.45 1.32 -9.63
C ARG A 195 14.08 1.25 -8.25
N ASP A 196 13.35 0.65 -7.33
CA ASP A 196 13.84 0.36 -5.98
C ASP A 196 14.37 -1.09 -5.93
N ALA A 197 15.29 -1.41 -6.85
CA ALA A 197 15.96 -2.70 -6.98
C ALA A 197 17.46 -2.48 -7.21
N GLU A 198 18.25 -3.55 -7.07
CA GLU A 198 19.68 -3.49 -7.37
C GLU A 198 19.93 -2.96 -8.80
N PRO A 199 20.92 -2.05 -8.98
CA PRO A 199 21.27 -1.52 -10.29
C PRO A 199 21.58 -2.66 -11.25
N ARG A 200 20.96 -2.65 -12.43
CA ARG A 200 21.26 -3.61 -13.48
C ARG A 200 20.97 -2.99 -14.84
N ASP A 201 21.70 -3.44 -15.83
CA ASP A 201 21.47 -3.04 -17.21
C ASP A 201 20.80 -4.18 -17.96
N THR A 202 19.87 -3.84 -18.85
CA THR A 202 19.24 -4.83 -19.72
C THR A 202 19.37 -4.42 -21.17
N ALA A 203 19.54 -5.41 -22.05
CA ALA A 203 19.40 -5.20 -23.48
C ALA A 203 17.99 -4.67 -23.84
N PHE A 204 17.88 -4.14 -25.05
CA PHE A 204 16.62 -3.69 -25.61
C PHE A 204 15.57 -4.81 -25.65
N ARG A 205 14.42 -4.55 -25.02
CA ARG A 205 13.26 -5.43 -25.05
C ARG A 205 12.11 -4.75 -25.76
N PHE A 206 11.29 -5.56 -26.41
CA PHE A 206 10.10 -5.13 -27.14
C PHE A 206 8.87 -5.78 -26.52
N SER A 207 7.81 -5.00 -26.35
CA SER A 207 6.45 -5.47 -26.07
C SER A 207 5.49 -4.76 -27.01
N GLN A 208 4.33 -5.36 -27.23
CA GLN A 208 3.22 -4.72 -27.91
C GLN A 208 1.97 -4.89 -27.06
N GLU A 209 1.35 -3.77 -26.71
CA GLU A 209 0.13 -3.71 -25.92
C GLU A 209 -0.95 -3.15 -26.85
N ASP A 210 -1.85 -4.01 -27.32
CA ASP A 210 -2.83 -3.68 -28.37
C ASP A 210 -2.18 -3.10 -29.63
N LYS A 211 -2.40 -1.80 -29.90
CA LYS A 211 -1.84 -1.06 -31.03
C LYS A 211 -0.55 -0.30 -30.70
N ILE A 212 -0.14 -0.31 -29.42
CA ILE A 212 0.95 0.49 -28.91
C ILE A 212 2.21 -0.39 -28.85
N ALA A 213 3.18 -0.03 -29.68
CA ALA A 213 4.51 -0.62 -29.64
C ALA A 213 5.30 0.00 -28.49
N VAL A 214 6.01 -0.83 -27.72
CA VAL A 214 6.82 -0.39 -26.58
C VAL A 214 8.21 -1.00 -26.63
N PHE A 215 9.23 -0.14 -26.70
CA PHE A 215 10.62 -0.54 -26.45
C PHE A 215 11.03 -0.12 -25.06
N TYR A 216 11.62 -1.02 -24.30
CA TYR A 216 12.01 -0.75 -22.92
C TYR A 216 13.35 -1.37 -22.56
N TRP A 217 14.03 -0.73 -21.63
CA TRP A 217 15.32 -1.16 -21.09
C TRP A 217 15.49 -0.61 -19.68
N ILE A 218 16.49 -1.14 -19.00
CA ILE A 218 16.93 -0.71 -17.68
C ILE A 218 18.37 -0.28 -17.84
N ASP A 219 18.69 0.85 -17.23
CA ASP A 219 20.04 1.36 -17.07
C ASP A 219 20.19 1.80 -15.60
N GLY A 220 21.04 1.06 -14.88
CA GLY A 220 21.22 1.17 -13.44
C GLY A 220 19.90 1.10 -12.66
N LYS A 221 19.51 2.23 -12.06
CA LYS A 221 18.29 2.39 -11.25
C LYS A 221 17.10 2.96 -12.03
N LEU A 222 17.25 3.26 -13.32
CA LEU A 222 16.21 3.82 -14.14
C LEU A 222 15.66 2.77 -15.11
N GLY A 223 14.33 2.71 -15.19
CA GLY A 223 13.62 1.97 -16.22
C GLY A 223 13.07 2.95 -17.25
N TYR A 224 13.38 2.71 -18.52
CA TYR A 224 12.93 3.52 -19.63
C TYR A 224 11.98 2.71 -20.52
N ALA A 225 10.92 3.34 -20.98
CA ALA A 225 10.00 2.76 -21.95
C ALA A 225 9.54 3.82 -22.97
N LEU A 226 9.83 3.56 -24.24
CA LEU A 226 9.40 4.37 -25.38
C LEU A 226 8.14 3.74 -25.99
N SER A 227 7.04 4.48 -26.00
CA SER A 227 5.72 3.98 -26.44
C SER A 227 5.16 4.84 -27.58
N ALA A 228 4.60 4.19 -28.59
CA ALA A 228 3.88 4.85 -29.67
C ALA A 228 2.98 3.90 -30.49
N GLU A 229 1.92 4.41 -31.09
CA GLU A 229 1.14 3.71 -32.13
C GLU A 229 1.85 3.82 -33.49
N MET A 230 3.00 3.17 -33.66
CA MET A 230 3.74 3.10 -34.92
C MET A 230 4.37 1.73 -35.13
N ASP A 231 4.90 1.50 -36.32
CA ASP A 231 5.56 0.23 -36.64
C ASP A 231 6.82 0.00 -35.77
N ARG A 232 7.10 -1.28 -35.53
CA ARG A 232 8.23 -1.72 -34.69
C ARG A 232 9.59 -1.22 -35.20
N ALA A 233 9.79 -1.16 -36.52
CA ALA A 233 11.07 -0.80 -37.10
C ALA A 233 11.39 0.68 -36.88
N ARG A 234 10.41 1.56 -37.13
CA ARG A 234 10.48 3.00 -36.89
C ARG A 234 10.68 3.29 -35.41
N LEU A 235 9.91 2.65 -34.52
CA LEU A 235 10.07 2.86 -33.09
C LEU A 235 11.43 2.38 -32.58
N LEU A 236 11.98 1.29 -33.14
CA LEU A 236 13.31 0.81 -32.81
C LEU A 236 14.40 1.84 -33.19
N THR A 237 14.28 2.49 -34.34
CA THR A 237 15.21 3.56 -34.74
C THR A 237 15.21 4.69 -33.72
N VAL A 238 14.03 5.14 -33.30
CA VAL A 238 13.90 6.20 -32.28
C VAL A 238 14.46 5.73 -30.93
N ALA A 239 14.09 4.53 -30.48
CA ALA A 239 14.57 3.95 -29.23
C ALA A 239 16.10 3.83 -29.18
N THR A 240 16.72 3.45 -30.30
CA THR A 240 18.19 3.36 -30.43
C THR A 240 18.86 4.72 -30.28
N VAL A 241 18.26 5.79 -30.83
CA VAL A 241 18.79 7.16 -30.68
C VAL A 241 18.66 7.63 -29.23
N VAL A 242 17.49 7.41 -28.61
CA VAL A 242 17.26 7.73 -27.20
C VAL A 242 18.29 7.04 -26.31
N TYR A 243 18.54 5.74 -26.52
CA TYR A 243 19.52 4.97 -25.77
C TYR A 243 20.90 5.62 -25.76
N ARG A 244 21.41 5.95 -26.95
CA ARG A 244 22.78 6.47 -27.11
C ARG A 244 22.96 7.83 -26.46
N GLN A 245 21.90 8.64 -26.40
CA GLN A 245 21.96 9.96 -25.76
C GLN A 245 21.88 9.87 -24.23
N LEU A 246 21.17 8.88 -23.72
CA LEU A 246 21.05 8.65 -22.27
C LEU A 246 22.26 7.88 -21.71
N ASN A 247 22.89 7.05 -22.54
CA ASN A 247 24.10 6.27 -22.23
C ASN A 247 25.29 6.69 -23.12
N PRO A 248 25.87 7.89 -22.91
CA PRO A 248 27.03 8.37 -23.66
C PRO A 248 28.33 7.65 -23.30
#